data_AF-A0A6C0JF30-F1
#
_entry.id   AF-A0A6C0JF30-F1
#
_cell.length_a   1.000
_cell.length_b   1.000
_cell.length_c   1.000
_cell.angle_alpha   90.00
_cell.angle_beta   90.00
_cell.angle_gamma   90.00
#
_symmetry.space_group_name_H-M   'P 1'
#
loop_
_entity.id
_entity.type
_entity.pdbx_description
1 polymer ?
#
loop_
_entity_poly.entity_id
_entity_poly.type
_entity_poly.pdbx_seq_one_letter_code
_entity_poly.pdbx_strand_id
1 'polypeptide(L)'
;MDTRFWGPDGWKLLHSITANYPNNPTKIDKENYKIFFESIQHVLPCIYCRVSFTEYITKMPIDNYLKNRRDICHWLYKIHNMVNDKLRKQGLNNNIDPTFNEIYPRYSNYLKDVNMSNCINMPGWDFIYSIVFNFPKDGENIEKIRYINYIIFFNYLGIILPFVNVNELYNQFLEKEPIKLHLDGRDNLKKWLYRFEKYVSSNLDTNCLSYKKKCDIIEQYRAGCGNKTDKKPTCRR
;
A
#
# COMPACT_ATOMS: atom_id res chain seq x y z
N MET A 1 -7.04 1.15 11.00
CA MET A 1 -6.13 0.01 11.21
C MET A 1 -4.91 0.52 11.97
N ASP A 2 -4.26 -0.31 12.79
CA ASP A 2 -3.02 0.04 13.53
C ASP A 2 -1.91 0.45 12.56
N THR A 3 -1.44 1.68 12.66
CA THR A 3 -0.38 2.21 11.79
C THR A 3 0.97 1.51 11.98
N ARG A 4 1.22 0.88 13.14
CA ARG A 4 2.45 0.14 13.40
C ARG A 4 2.52 -1.19 12.64
N PHE A 5 1.36 -1.75 12.30
CA PHE A 5 1.24 -2.98 11.54
C PHE A 5 1.44 -2.72 10.04
N TRP A 6 0.60 -1.87 9.45
CA TRP A 6 0.61 -1.67 7.99
C TRP A 6 1.57 -0.59 7.51
N GLY A 7 1.96 0.37 8.36
CA GLY A 7 2.75 1.53 7.97
C GLY A 7 4.14 1.17 7.44
N PRO A 8 4.97 0.40 8.19
CA PRO A 8 6.27 -0.02 7.71
C PRO A 8 6.22 -0.83 6.40
N ASP A 9 5.23 -1.71 6.28
CA ASP A 9 5.02 -2.54 5.08
C ASP A 9 4.56 -1.70 3.87
N GLY A 10 3.65 -0.75 4.09
CA GLY A 10 3.22 0.21 3.06
C GLY A 10 4.37 1.07 2.56
N TRP A 11 5.21 1.60 3.46
CA TRP A 11 6.40 2.36 3.04
C TRP A 11 7.40 1.52 2.25
N LYS A 12 7.58 0.24 2.59
CA LYS A 12 8.41 -0.67 1.79
C LYS A 12 7.86 -0.83 0.38
N LEU A 13 6.55 -1.04 0.22
CA LEU A 13 5.90 -1.11 -1.09
C LEU A 13 6.08 0.18 -1.89
N LEU A 14 5.74 1.34 -1.30
CA LEU A 14 5.78 2.62 -2.00
C LEU A 14 7.20 3.01 -2.43
N HIS A 15 8.20 2.83 -1.57
CA HIS A 15 9.60 3.09 -1.93
C HIS A 15 10.09 2.13 -3.01
N SER A 16 9.68 0.87 -2.95
CA SER A 16 9.96 -0.11 -4.01
C SER A 16 9.35 0.30 -5.35
N ILE A 17 8.10 0.79 -5.34
CA ILE A 17 7.46 1.34 -6.55
C ILE A 17 8.28 2.49 -7.13
N THR A 18 8.66 3.49 -6.31
CA THR A 18 9.49 4.60 -6.82
C THR A 18 10.87 4.16 -7.31
N ALA A 19 11.47 3.15 -6.68
CA ALA A 19 12.77 2.60 -7.10
C ALA A 19 12.69 1.89 -8.46
N ASN A 20 11.51 1.40 -8.86
CA ASN A 20 11.27 0.80 -10.17
C ASN A 20 10.95 1.82 -11.27
N TYR A 21 10.67 3.08 -10.91
CA TYR A 21 10.35 4.13 -11.89
C TYR A 21 11.47 4.27 -12.93
N PRO A 22 11.20 4.47 -14.24
CA PRO A 22 12.26 4.55 -15.24
C PRO A 22 13.20 5.76 -15.03
N ASN A 23 14.47 5.61 -15.41
CA ASN A 23 15.40 6.75 -15.45
C ASN A 23 15.01 7.76 -16.54
N ASN A 24 14.45 7.27 -17.66
CA ASN A 24 13.94 8.08 -18.76
C ASN A 24 12.45 7.75 -18.98
N PRO A 25 11.54 8.26 -18.13
CA PRO A 25 10.12 7.91 -18.18
C PRO A 25 9.42 8.52 -19.39
N THR A 26 8.55 7.75 -20.02
CA THR A 26 7.61 8.21 -21.03
C THR A 26 6.51 9.07 -20.41
N LYS A 27 5.70 9.74 -21.24
CA LYS A 27 4.51 10.46 -20.75
C LYS A 27 3.54 9.52 -20.01
N ILE A 28 3.38 8.30 -20.51
CA ILE A 28 2.50 7.28 -19.92
C ILE A 28 3.04 6.83 -18.56
N ASP A 29 4.36 6.63 -18.42
CA ASP A 29 4.96 6.29 -17.12
C ASP A 29 4.70 7.37 -16.07
N LYS A 30 4.89 8.64 -16.43
CA LYS A 30 4.61 9.79 -15.56
C LYS A 30 3.16 9.78 -15.09
N GLU A 31 2.23 9.58 -16.02
CA GLU A 31 0.79 9.59 -15.74
C GLU A 31 0.37 8.41 -14.86
N ASN A 32 0.85 7.20 -15.16
CA ASN A 32 0.56 6.01 -14.35
C ASN A 32 0.99 6.18 -12.90
N TYR A 33 2.21 6.68 -12.67
CA TYR A 33 2.73 6.88 -11.32
C TYR A 33 2.00 8.01 -10.60
N LYS A 34 1.70 9.11 -11.29
CA LYS A 34 0.90 10.21 -10.73
C LYS A 34 -0.46 9.72 -10.24
N ILE A 35 -1.21 9.06 -11.12
CA ILE A 35 -2.57 8.57 -10.82
C ILE A 35 -2.55 7.60 -9.64
N PHE A 36 -1.57 6.69 -9.61
CA PHE A 36 -1.40 5.79 -8.47
C PHE A 36 -1.16 6.55 -7.17
N PHE A 37 -0.15 7.42 -7.12
CA PHE A 37 0.25 8.10 -5.88
C PHE A 37 -0.83 9.06 -5.38
N GLU A 38 -1.55 9.75 -6.27
CA GLU A 38 -2.66 10.62 -5.90
C GLU A 38 -3.85 9.83 -5.34
N SER A 39 -4.10 8.60 -5.80
CA SER A 39 -5.19 7.76 -5.27
C SER A 39 -5.01 7.35 -3.81
N ILE A 40 -3.75 7.25 -3.34
CA ILE A 40 -3.39 6.82 -1.98
C ILE A 40 -4.11 7.66 -0.92
N GLN A 41 -4.25 8.96 -1.17
CA GLN A 41 -4.88 9.91 -0.25
C GLN A 41 -6.33 9.53 0.10
N HIS A 42 -7.00 8.71 -0.72
CA HIS A 42 -8.37 8.28 -0.51
C HIS A 42 -8.47 6.86 0.10
N VAL A 43 -7.45 6.03 -0.07
CA VAL A 43 -7.50 4.60 0.28
C VAL A 43 -6.74 4.24 1.56
N LEU A 44 -5.82 5.10 2.05
CA LEU A 44 -5.06 4.79 3.28
C LEU A 44 -6.00 4.37 4.42
N PRO A 45 -5.68 3.30 5.18
CA PRO A 45 -6.59 2.69 6.14
C PRO A 45 -6.63 3.41 7.51
N CYS A 46 -6.53 4.74 7.46
CA CYS A 46 -6.41 5.66 8.59
C CYS A 46 -6.84 7.07 8.13
N ILE A 47 -7.92 7.59 8.73
CA ILE A 47 -8.50 8.90 8.36
C ILE A 47 -7.47 10.02 8.52
N TYR A 48 -6.79 10.09 9.67
CA TYR A 48 -5.76 11.11 9.93
C TYR A 48 -4.56 11.03 8.98
N CYS A 49 -4.25 9.81 8.52
CA CYS A 49 -3.17 9.58 7.57
C CYS A 49 -3.56 10.08 6.17
N ARG A 50 -4.82 9.87 5.76
CA ARG A 50 -5.37 10.44 4.52
C ARG A 50 -5.29 11.96 4.52
N VAL A 51 -5.80 12.60 5.58
CA VAL A 51 -5.78 14.07 5.72
C VAL A 51 -4.36 14.63 5.61
N SER A 52 -3.40 14.08 6.35
CA SER A 52 -2.02 14.55 6.26
C SER A 52 -1.35 14.24 4.93
N PHE A 53 -1.61 13.07 4.34
CA PHE A 53 -1.05 12.76 3.03
C PHE A 53 -1.59 13.72 1.95
N THR A 54 -2.90 14.00 1.94
CA THR A 54 -3.51 15.03 1.08
C THR A 54 -2.80 16.38 1.25
N GLU A 55 -2.60 16.83 2.49
CA GLU A 55 -1.89 18.09 2.78
C GLU A 55 -0.45 18.08 2.22
N TYR A 56 0.27 16.98 2.40
CA TYR A 56 1.67 16.88 1.99
C TYR A 56 1.83 16.84 0.48
N ILE A 57 1.01 16.06 -0.24
CA ILE A 57 1.07 16.02 -1.70
C ILE A 57 0.51 17.31 -2.33
N THR A 58 -0.36 18.05 -1.64
CA THR A 58 -0.79 19.39 -2.07
C THR A 58 0.37 20.39 -1.98
N LYS A 59 1.14 20.36 -0.88
CA LYS A 59 2.33 21.20 -0.70
C LYS A 59 3.49 20.81 -1.59
N MET A 60 3.58 19.53 -1.95
CA MET A 60 4.62 18.97 -2.80
C MET A 60 4.01 18.12 -3.91
N PRO A 61 3.42 18.75 -4.95
CA PRO A 61 2.82 18.03 -6.07
C PRO A 61 3.83 17.12 -6.75
N ILE A 62 3.42 15.89 -7.05
CA ILE A 62 4.28 14.87 -7.66
C ILE A 62 4.75 15.29 -9.06
N ASP A 63 3.98 16.09 -9.79
CA ASP A 63 4.32 16.59 -11.14
C ASP A 63 5.74 17.19 -11.24
N ASN A 64 6.21 17.82 -10.16
CA ASN A 64 7.53 18.45 -10.09
C ASN A 64 8.69 17.44 -9.94
N TYR A 65 8.39 16.16 -9.78
CA TYR A 65 9.34 15.10 -9.41
C TYR A 65 9.31 13.89 -10.36
N LEU A 66 8.62 14.00 -11.50
CA LEU A 66 8.46 12.89 -12.47
C LEU A 66 9.49 12.94 -13.61
N LYS A 67 10.61 13.67 -13.46
CA LYS A 67 11.62 13.77 -14.52
C LYS A 67 12.42 12.48 -14.69
N ASN A 68 12.73 11.77 -13.60
CA ASN A 68 13.48 10.51 -13.58
C ASN A 68 13.27 9.79 -12.23
N ARG A 69 13.78 8.56 -12.11
CA ARG A 69 13.78 7.75 -10.88
C ARG A 69 14.27 8.48 -9.64
N ARG A 70 15.38 9.20 -9.73
CA ARG A 70 15.97 9.88 -8.57
C ARG A 70 15.02 10.94 -8.02
N ASP A 71 14.37 11.69 -8.90
CA ASP A 71 13.46 12.77 -8.50
C ASP A 71 12.21 12.22 -7.78
N ILE A 72 11.57 11.16 -8.29
CA ILE A 72 10.39 10.57 -7.64
C ILE A 72 10.74 9.84 -6.33
N CYS A 73 11.90 9.16 -6.27
CA CYS A 73 12.41 8.59 -5.02
C CYS A 73 12.64 9.69 -3.97
N HIS A 74 13.20 10.83 -4.40
CA HIS A 74 13.44 11.96 -3.51
C HIS A 74 12.14 12.62 -3.03
N TRP A 75 11.12 12.68 -3.89
CA TRP A 75 9.78 13.13 -3.50
C TRP A 75 9.19 12.25 -2.40
N LEU A 76 9.15 10.93 -2.59
CA LEU A 76 8.59 10.03 -1.58
C LEU A 76 9.40 10.04 -0.29
N TYR A 77 10.72 10.14 -0.38
CA TYR A 77 11.61 10.35 0.78
C TYR A 77 11.22 11.59 1.59
N LYS A 78 11.00 12.74 0.92
CA LYS A 78 10.56 13.97 1.61
C LYS A 78 9.19 13.81 2.27
N ILE A 79 8.22 13.21 1.56
CA ILE A 79 6.89 12.95 2.12
C ILE A 79 6.97 12.03 3.35
N HIS A 80 7.80 10.97 3.29
CA HIS A 80 8.03 10.07 4.43
C HIS A 80 8.62 10.85 5.62
N ASN A 81 9.61 11.72 5.40
CA ASN A 81 10.19 12.52 6.47
C ASN A 81 9.20 13.53 7.06
N MET A 82 8.25 14.08 6.28
CA MET A 82 7.15 14.90 6.81
C MET A 82 6.23 14.09 7.74
N VAL A 83 6.01 12.81 7.45
CA VAL A 83 5.29 11.91 8.37
C VAL A 83 6.12 11.64 9.62
N ASN A 84 7.41 11.35 9.48
CA ASN A 84 8.29 11.11 10.63
C ASN A 84 8.38 12.32 11.56
N ASP A 85 8.48 13.53 11.01
CA ASP A 85 8.48 14.77 11.76
C ASP A 85 7.18 14.97 12.55
N LYS A 86 6.03 14.74 11.90
CA LYS A 86 4.73 14.75 12.58
C LYS A 86 4.68 13.75 13.73
N LEU A 87 5.17 12.52 13.52
CA LEU A 87 5.18 11.49 14.56
C LEU A 87 6.16 11.82 15.71
N ARG A 88 7.31 12.44 15.42
CA ARG A 88 8.25 12.95 16.44
C ARG A 88 7.61 14.03 17.31
N LYS A 89 6.91 15.00 16.70
CA LYS A 89 6.16 16.05 17.42
C LYS A 89 5.07 15.48 18.32
N GLN A 90 4.58 14.27 18.04
CA GLN A 90 3.60 13.54 18.84
C GLN A 90 4.23 12.60 19.88
N GLY A 91 5.57 12.50 19.93
CA GLY A 91 6.29 11.54 20.80
C GLY A 91 6.11 10.07 20.38
N LEU A 92 5.70 9.81 19.13
CA LEU A 92 5.42 8.46 18.60
C LEU A 92 6.57 7.88 17.77
N ASN A 93 7.58 8.69 17.45
CA ASN A 93 8.78 8.27 16.75
C ASN A 93 9.97 8.97 17.40
N ASN A 94 11.04 8.23 17.69
CA ASN A 94 12.29 8.79 18.24
C ASN A 94 13.49 8.52 17.31
N ASN A 95 13.25 7.92 16.15
CA ASN A 95 14.30 7.59 15.21
C ASN A 95 14.73 8.82 14.41
N ILE A 96 16.04 8.89 14.14
CA ILE A 96 16.64 9.85 13.22
C ILE A 96 16.32 9.39 11.79
N ASP A 97 15.96 10.34 10.92
CA ASP A 97 15.73 10.02 9.52
C ASP A 97 17.06 9.65 8.84
N PRO A 98 17.14 8.53 8.12
CA PRO A 98 18.30 8.23 7.29
C PRO A 98 18.44 9.26 6.18
N THR A 99 19.64 9.46 5.67
CA THR A 99 19.91 10.34 4.54
C THR A 99 19.33 9.77 3.24
N PHE A 100 19.06 10.66 2.27
CA PHE A 100 18.60 10.21 0.95
C PHE A 100 19.62 9.30 0.25
N ASN A 101 20.92 9.52 0.46
CA ASN A 101 21.97 8.69 -0.12
C ASN A 101 22.00 7.26 0.44
N GLU A 102 21.53 7.05 1.68
CA GLU A 102 21.34 5.72 2.25
C GLU A 102 20.06 5.06 1.72
N ILE A 103 18.98 5.82 1.57
CA ILE A 103 17.68 5.29 1.13
C ILE A 103 17.64 4.97 -0.37
N TYR A 104 18.22 5.81 -1.22
CA TYR A 104 18.15 5.66 -2.68
C TYR A 104 18.65 4.28 -3.19
N PRO A 105 19.83 3.77 -2.79
CA PRO A 105 20.28 2.45 -3.20
C PRO A 105 19.55 1.32 -2.48
N ARG A 106 19.07 1.53 -1.24
CA ARG A 106 18.44 0.50 -0.40
C ARG A 106 17.30 -0.23 -1.11
N TYR A 107 16.37 0.51 -1.68
CA TYR A 107 15.20 -0.09 -2.33
C TYR A 107 15.51 -0.64 -3.72
N SER A 108 16.51 -0.10 -4.40
CA SER A 108 17.01 -0.70 -5.65
C SER A 108 17.63 -2.08 -5.41
N ASN A 109 18.41 -2.23 -4.33
CA ASN A 109 19.00 -3.51 -3.93
C ASN A 109 17.92 -4.48 -3.46
N TYR A 110 17.01 -4.00 -2.60
CA TYR A 110 15.89 -4.80 -2.14
C TYR A 110 15.03 -5.36 -3.28
N LEU A 111 14.77 -4.57 -4.33
CA LEU A 111 14.06 -5.07 -5.52
C LEU A 111 14.82 -6.17 -6.25
N LYS A 112 16.15 -6.05 -6.38
CA LYS A 112 16.97 -7.12 -6.98
C LYS A 112 16.86 -8.39 -6.16
N ASP A 113 17.01 -8.29 -4.84
CA ASP A 113 16.94 -9.43 -3.93
C ASP A 113 15.57 -10.12 -4.01
N VAL A 114 14.48 -9.35 -3.98
CA VAL A 114 13.12 -9.89 -4.06
C VAL A 114 12.85 -10.52 -5.43
N ASN A 115 13.24 -9.88 -6.52
CA ASN A 115 13.01 -10.42 -7.87
C ASN A 115 13.94 -11.60 -8.21
N MET A 116 15.09 -11.73 -7.56
CA MET A 116 15.97 -12.90 -7.66
C MET A 116 15.56 -14.04 -6.72
N SER A 117 14.80 -13.74 -5.67
CA SER A 117 14.35 -14.73 -4.70
C SER A 117 13.10 -15.46 -5.19
N ASN A 118 13.09 -16.79 -5.02
CA ASN A 118 11.87 -17.59 -5.16
C ASN A 118 10.90 -17.41 -3.96
N CYS A 119 11.26 -16.62 -2.94
CA CYS A 119 10.38 -16.37 -1.79
C CYS A 119 9.37 -15.25 -2.07
N ILE A 120 8.10 -15.63 -2.15
CA ILE A 120 6.95 -14.76 -2.38
C ILE A 120 6.51 -14.04 -1.09
N ASN A 121 7.41 -13.30 -0.47
CA ASN A 121 6.98 -12.27 0.47
C ASN A 121 7.03 -10.94 -0.27
N MET A 122 6.05 -10.75 -1.17
CA MET A 122 5.79 -9.43 -1.74
C MET A 122 5.53 -8.47 -0.58
N PRO A 123 6.35 -7.43 -0.39
CA PRO A 123 6.04 -6.41 0.60
C PRO A 123 4.75 -5.69 0.19
N GLY A 124 4.04 -5.17 1.17
CA GLY A 124 2.79 -4.47 0.94
C GLY A 124 1.55 -5.33 1.15
N TRP A 125 1.67 -6.65 1.39
CA TRP A 125 0.49 -7.48 1.68
C TRP A 125 -0.28 -6.98 2.90
N ASP A 126 0.40 -6.70 4.02
CA ASP A 126 -0.26 -6.21 5.24
C ASP A 126 -0.89 -4.83 5.01
N PHE A 127 -0.24 -4.01 4.19
CA PHE A 127 -0.77 -2.72 3.75
C PHE A 127 -2.03 -2.84 2.89
N ILE A 128 -1.99 -3.66 1.84
CA ILE A 128 -3.11 -3.86 0.91
C ILE A 128 -4.29 -4.51 1.64
N TYR A 129 -4.03 -5.51 2.47
CA TYR A 129 -5.06 -6.10 3.34
C TYR A 129 -5.65 -5.05 4.28
N SER A 130 -4.84 -4.17 4.87
CA SER A 130 -5.34 -3.11 5.73
C SER A 130 -6.24 -2.10 4.97
N ILE A 131 -5.91 -1.77 3.72
CA ILE A 131 -6.77 -0.96 2.83
C ILE A 131 -8.12 -1.63 2.61
N VAL A 132 -8.13 -2.93 2.28
CA VAL A 132 -9.35 -3.71 2.07
C VAL A 132 -10.19 -3.82 3.34
N PHE A 133 -9.56 -4.09 4.49
CA PHE A 133 -10.25 -4.20 5.77
C PHE A 133 -10.81 -2.85 6.27
N ASN A 134 -10.31 -1.73 5.73
CA ASN A 134 -10.83 -0.38 5.96
C ASN A 134 -11.93 0.06 4.96
N PHE A 135 -12.26 -0.78 3.97
CA PHE A 135 -13.42 -0.54 3.11
C PHE A 135 -14.72 -0.55 3.94
N PRO A 136 -15.73 0.26 3.60
CA PRO A 136 -17.02 0.29 4.30
C PRO A 136 -17.70 -1.08 4.36
N LYS A 137 -18.48 -1.34 5.41
CA LYS A 137 -19.18 -2.62 5.56
C LYS A 137 -20.26 -2.77 4.48
N ASP A 138 -20.72 -4.00 4.30
CA ASP A 138 -21.83 -4.30 3.41
C ASP A 138 -23.07 -3.49 3.85
N GLY A 139 -23.67 -2.76 2.91
CA GLY A 139 -24.79 -1.85 3.17
C GLY A 139 -24.42 -0.47 3.74
N GLU A 140 -23.16 -0.18 4.04
CA GLU A 140 -22.71 1.17 4.40
C GLU A 140 -22.43 2.02 3.15
N ASN A 141 -22.83 3.29 3.18
CA ASN A 141 -22.54 4.23 2.10
C ASN A 141 -21.03 4.54 2.01
N ILE A 142 -20.51 4.57 0.79
CA ILE A 142 -19.16 5.02 0.48
C ILE A 142 -19.23 6.33 -0.30
N GLU A 143 -18.39 7.30 0.07
CA GLU A 143 -18.21 8.52 -0.73
C GLU A 143 -17.75 8.17 -2.15
N LYS A 144 -18.42 8.73 -3.16
CA LYS A 144 -18.14 8.44 -4.58
C LYS A 144 -16.67 8.59 -4.94
N ILE A 145 -16.01 9.64 -4.45
CA ILE A 145 -14.59 9.88 -4.71
C ILE A 145 -13.72 8.76 -4.12
N ARG A 146 -14.05 8.28 -2.93
CA ARG A 146 -13.33 7.19 -2.28
C ARG A 146 -13.53 5.88 -3.05
N TYR A 147 -14.76 5.58 -3.45
CA TYR A 147 -15.09 4.41 -4.27
C TYR A 147 -14.27 4.38 -5.57
N ILE A 148 -14.26 5.48 -6.32
CA ILE A 148 -13.49 5.61 -7.57
C ILE A 148 -12.00 5.37 -7.31
N ASN A 149 -11.47 5.92 -6.22
CA ASN A 149 -10.06 5.78 -5.91
C ASN A 149 -9.65 4.39 -5.42
N TYR A 150 -10.56 3.56 -4.92
CA TYR A 150 -10.28 2.12 -4.75
C TYR A 150 -10.04 1.46 -6.11
N ILE A 151 -10.90 1.73 -7.11
CA ILE A 151 -10.72 1.19 -8.47
C ILE A 151 -9.39 1.67 -9.06
N ILE A 152 -9.12 2.98 -8.97
CA ILE A 152 -7.86 3.57 -9.47
C ILE A 152 -6.66 2.92 -8.77
N PHE A 153 -6.64 2.89 -7.44
CA PHE A 153 -5.51 2.36 -6.69
C PHE A 153 -5.16 0.94 -7.11
N PHE A 154 -6.14 0.03 -7.12
CA PHE A 154 -5.87 -1.38 -7.42
C PHE A 154 -5.56 -1.66 -8.89
N ASN A 155 -6.15 -0.90 -9.83
CA ASN A 155 -5.80 -1.05 -11.25
C ASN A 155 -4.39 -0.52 -11.54
N TYR A 156 -4.06 0.68 -11.04
CA TYR A 156 -2.75 1.27 -11.29
C TYR A 156 -1.63 0.60 -10.49
N LEU A 157 -1.94 0.00 -9.33
CA LEU A 157 -1.00 -0.89 -8.65
C LEU A 157 -0.54 -2.02 -9.57
N GLY A 158 -1.47 -2.67 -10.29
CA GLY A 158 -1.15 -3.72 -11.27
C GLY A 158 -0.25 -3.23 -12.42
N ILE A 159 -0.26 -1.95 -12.75
CA ILE A 159 0.59 -1.39 -13.81
C ILE A 159 2.02 -1.14 -13.32
N ILE A 160 2.18 -0.69 -12.07
CA ILE A 160 3.48 -0.20 -11.57
C ILE A 160 4.13 -1.10 -10.51
N LEU A 161 3.51 -2.23 -10.16
CA LEU A 161 4.03 -3.16 -9.16
C LEU A 161 5.42 -3.66 -9.58
N PRO A 162 6.45 -3.50 -8.74
CA PRO A 162 7.85 -3.73 -9.15
C PRO A 162 8.32 -5.19 -8.99
N PHE A 163 7.39 -6.09 -8.65
CA PHE A 163 7.67 -7.51 -8.38
C PHE A 163 7.25 -8.34 -9.59
N VAL A 164 8.19 -8.66 -10.48
CA VAL A 164 7.90 -9.12 -11.86
C VAL A 164 6.96 -10.33 -11.88
N ASN A 165 7.27 -11.38 -11.10
CA ASN A 165 6.46 -12.60 -11.05
C ASN A 165 5.04 -12.35 -10.52
N VAL A 166 4.87 -11.39 -9.60
CA VAL A 166 3.55 -11.06 -9.05
C VAL A 166 2.80 -10.10 -9.95
N ASN A 167 3.50 -9.17 -10.62
CA ASN A 167 2.91 -8.17 -11.51
C ASN A 167 2.17 -8.82 -12.69
N GLU A 168 2.78 -9.82 -13.33
CA GLU A 168 2.14 -10.55 -14.42
C GLU A 168 0.87 -11.26 -13.93
N LEU A 169 0.96 -12.00 -12.83
CA LEU A 169 -0.18 -12.71 -12.23
C LEU A 169 -1.28 -11.75 -11.75
N TYR A 170 -0.91 -10.57 -11.27
CA TYR A 170 -1.85 -9.52 -10.87
C TYR A 170 -2.67 -9.05 -12.06
N ASN A 171 -2.03 -8.75 -13.19
CA ASN A 171 -2.74 -8.29 -14.39
C ASN A 171 -3.65 -9.38 -14.96
N GLN A 172 -3.16 -10.63 -15.05
CA GLN A 172 -3.98 -11.78 -15.46
C GLN A 172 -5.19 -11.98 -14.52
N PHE A 173 -5.01 -11.79 -13.22
CA PHE A 173 -6.08 -11.90 -12.24
C PHE A 173 -7.10 -10.76 -12.40
N LEU A 174 -6.65 -9.51 -12.58
CA LEU A 174 -7.54 -8.36 -12.78
C LEU A 174 -8.39 -8.45 -14.04
N GLU A 175 -7.86 -9.03 -15.13
CA GLU A 175 -8.62 -9.26 -16.35
C GLU A 175 -9.79 -10.23 -16.12
N LYS A 176 -9.57 -11.28 -15.31
CA LYS A 176 -10.57 -12.30 -14.98
C LYS A 176 -11.53 -11.86 -13.88
N GLU A 177 -11.03 -11.17 -12.85
CA GLU A 177 -11.77 -10.69 -11.69
C GLU A 177 -11.58 -9.17 -11.49
N PRO A 178 -12.20 -8.31 -12.33
CA PRO A 178 -12.07 -6.86 -12.19
C PRO A 178 -12.57 -6.36 -10.83
N ILE A 179 -11.74 -5.58 -10.13
CA ILE A 179 -12.06 -5.10 -8.77
C ILE A 179 -13.41 -4.38 -8.66
N LYS A 180 -13.84 -3.65 -9.70
CA LYS A 180 -15.10 -2.90 -9.70
C LYS A 180 -16.33 -3.77 -9.40
N LEU A 181 -16.24 -5.09 -9.63
CA LEU A 181 -17.30 -6.06 -9.35
C LEU A 181 -17.32 -6.53 -7.89
N HIS A 182 -16.37 -6.09 -7.07
CA HIS A 182 -16.17 -6.56 -5.69
C HIS A 182 -16.14 -5.41 -4.66
N LEU A 183 -16.65 -4.23 -5.04
CA LEU A 183 -16.74 -3.03 -4.18
C LEU A 183 -18.15 -2.77 -3.63
N ASP A 184 -19.03 -3.77 -3.68
CA ASP A 184 -20.37 -3.77 -3.07
C ASP A 184 -20.34 -3.92 -1.54
N GLY A 185 -19.20 -4.34 -0.99
CA GLY A 185 -19.01 -4.44 0.44
C GLY A 185 -17.65 -5.01 0.82
N ARG A 186 -17.22 -4.72 2.05
CA ARG A 186 -15.91 -5.15 2.56
C ARG A 186 -15.75 -6.67 2.52
N ASP A 187 -16.81 -7.44 2.76
CA ASP A 187 -16.69 -8.89 2.80
C ASP A 187 -16.43 -9.50 1.43
N ASN A 188 -17.00 -8.93 0.37
CA ASN A 188 -16.69 -9.32 -1.01
C ASN A 188 -15.26 -8.91 -1.38
N LEU A 189 -14.84 -7.68 -1.04
CA LEU A 189 -13.48 -7.20 -1.34
C LEU A 189 -12.39 -8.01 -0.61
N LYS A 190 -12.62 -8.44 0.64
CA LYS A 190 -11.72 -9.35 1.36
C LYS A 190 -11.55 -10.68 0.64
N LYS A 191 -12.67 -11.28 0.20
CA LYS A 191 -12.64 -12.56 -0.53
C LYS A 191 -11.92 -12.41 -1.87
N TRP A 192 -12.15 -11.30 -2.58
CA TRP A 192 -11.45 -10.99 -3.82
C TRP A 192 -9.93 -10.90 -3.63
N LEU A 193 -9.46 -10.13 -2.64
CA LEU A 193 -8.02 -10.03 -2.36
C LEU A 193 -7.41 -11.37 -1.94
N TYR A 194 -8.15 -12.18 -1.17
CA TYR A 194 -7.68 -13.51 -0.79
C TYR A 194 -7.62 -14.49 -1.97
N ARG A 195 -8.58 -14.43 -2.91
CA ARG A 195 -8.52 -15.21 -4.15
C ARG A 195 -7.30 -14.81 -4.97
N PHE A 196 -6.96 -13.52 -5.02
CA PHE A 196 -5.74 -13.05 -5.64
C PHE A 196 -4.49 -13.62 -4.96
N GLU A 197 -4.36 -13.51 -3.63
CA GLU A 197 -3.21 -14.09 -2.89
C GLU A 197 -3.09 -15.60 -3.16
N LYS A 198 -4.22 -16.33 -3.16
CA LYS A 198 -4.24 -17.77 -3.47
C LYS A 198 -3.80 -18.05 -4.91
N TYR A 199 -4.27 -17.25 -5.88
CA TYR A 199 -3.86 -17.37 -7.28
C TYR A 199 -2.34 -17.19 -7.42
N VAL A 200 -1.78 -16.17 -6.78
CA VAL A 200 -0.32 -15.94 -6.76
C VAL A 200 0.40 -17.11 -6.12
N SER A 201 -0.04 -17.56 -4.94
CA SER A 201 0.59 -18.67 -4.22
C SER A 201 0.58 -19.97 -5.01
N SER A 202 -0.52 -20.29 -5.70
CA SER A 202 -0.62 -21.50 -6.52
C SER A 202 0.23 -21.48 -7.78
N ASN A 203 0.42 -20.32 -8.41
CA ASN A 203 1.24 -20.20 -9.64
C ASN A 203 2.75 -20.16 -9.37
N LEU A 204 3.14 -19.91 -8.12
CA LEU A 204 4.54 -19.75 -7.72
C LEU A 204 4.94 -20.79 -6.66
N ASP A 205 4.18 -21.88 -6.54
CA ASP A 205 4.43 -23.03 -5.66
C ASP A 205 4.74 -22.67 -4.19
N THR A 206 3.91 -21.81 -3.60
CA THR A 206 4.01 -21.46 -2.18
C THR A 206 2.72 -21.68 -1.41
N ASN A 207 2.85 -21.69 -0.08
CA ASN A 207 1.73 -21.80 0.83
C ASN A 207 1.31 -20.41 1.33
N CYS A 208 0.04 -20.05 1.11
CA CYS A 208 -0.61 -18.97 1.82
C CYS A 208 -1.42 -19.50 3.01
N LEU A 209 -1.73 -18.62 3.96
CA LEU A 209 -2.59 -18.94 5.10
C LEU A 209 -4.03 -19.23 4.62
N SER A 210 -4.81 -19.95 5.42
CA SER A 210 -6.25 -20.08 5.17
C SER A 210 -6.96 -18.71 5.28
N TYR A 211 -8.06 -18.52 4.54
CA TYR A 211 -8.84 -17.28 4.57
C TYR A 211 -9.19 -16.85 5.99
N LYS A 212 -9.68 -17.81 6.80
CA LYS A 212 -10.02 -17.59 8.21
C LYS A 212 -8.81 -17.08 8.99
N LYS A 213 -7.68 -17.79 8.92
CA LYS A 213 -6.46 -17.43 9.66
C LYS A 213 -5.91 -16.07 9.22
N LYS A 214 -5.97 -15.74 7.92
CA LYS A 214 -5.60 -14.42 7.40
C LYS A 214 -6.50 -13.34 7.99
N CYS A 215 -7.82 -13.52 7.94
CA CYS A 215 -8.77 -12.57 8.51
C CYS A 215 -8.53 -12.37 10.01
N ASP A 216 -8.36 -13.47 10.76
CA ASP A 216 -8.12 -13.43 12.20
C ASP A 216 -6.86 -12.62 12.56
N ILE A 217 -5.79 -12.72 11.76
CA ILE A 217 -4.56 -11.93 11.94
C ILE A 217 -4.82 -10.45 11.68
N ILE A 218 -5.41 -10.10 10.54
CA ILE A 218 -5.61 -8.69 10.16
C ILE A 218 -6.59 -7.99 11.13
N GLU A 219 -7.63 -8.69 11.60
CA GLU A 219 -8.61 -8.15 12.56
C GLU A 219 -8.01 -7.80 13.93
N GLN A 220 -6.90 -8.45 14.33
CA GLN A 220 -6.18 -8.07 15.57
C GLN A 220 -5.68 -6.62 15.51
N TYR A 221 -5.41 -6.10 14.31
CA TYR A 221 -4.92 -4.75 14.08
C TYR A 221 -6.01 -3.77 13.68
N ARG A 222 -7.30 -4.15 13.76
CA ARG A 222 -8.40 -3.20 13.59
C ARG A 222 -8.38 -2.19 14.74
N ALA A 223 -8.54 -0.91 14.40
CA ALA A 223 -8.60 0.15 15.40
C ALA A 223 -9.94 0.09 16.15
N GLY A 224 -9.89 0.31 17.47
CA GLY A 224 -11.04 0.22 18.37
C GLY A 224 -11.04 -1.06 19.21
N CYS A 225 -11.44 -0.93 20.47
CA CYS A 225 -11.61 -2.04 21.41
C CYS A 225 -13.09 -2.32 21.56
N GLY A 226 -13.49 -3.58 21.41
CA GLY A 226 -14.91 -3.95 21.54
C GLY A 226 -15.42 -3.76 22.96
N ASN A 227 -14.60 -4.09 23.96
CA ASN A 227 -14.87 -3.99 25.40
C ASN A 227 -13.56 -3.75 26.19
N LYS A 228 -13.66 -3.37 27.48
CA LYS A 228 -12.50 -3.14 28.38
C LYS A 228 -11.57 -4.36 28.57
N THR A 229 -12.04 -5.57 28.27
CA THR A 229 -11.27 -6.82 28.36
C THR A 229 -10.61 -7.24 27.05
N ASP A 230 -10.79 -6.46 25.97
CA ASP A 230 -10.24 -6.76 24.66
C ASP A 230 -8.71 -6.68 24.70
N LYS A 231 -8.04 -7.81 24.42
CA LYS A 231 -6.58 -7.96 24.49
C LYS A 231 -5.88 -7.66 23.16
N LYS A 232 -6.55 -7.04 22.20
CA LYS A 232 -5.98 -6.71 20.89
C LYS A 232 -4.73 -5.82 21.01
N PRO A 233 -3.74 -5.98 20.11
CA PRO A 233 -2.56 -5.10 20.04
C PRO A 233 -2.87 -3.60 19.94
N THR A 234 -4.05 -3.25 19.40
CA THR A 234 -4.54 -1.88 19.24
C THR A 234 -5.16 -1.30 20.51
N CYS A 235 -5.47 -2.14 21.50
CA CYS A 235 -5.99 -1.71 22.78
C CYS A 235 -4.83 -1.28 23.68
N ARG A 236 -4.70 0.04 23.87
CA ARG A 236 -3.78 0.61 24.87
C ARG A 236 -4.21 0.10 26.25
N ARG A 237 -3.25 -0.45 27.00
CA ARG A 237 -3.37 -0.53 28.46
C ARG A 237 -3.00 0.82 29.05
#